data_AF-A0AAV7KJC5-F1
#
_entry.id   AF-A0AAV7KJC5-F1
#
_cell.length_a   1.000
_cell.length_b   1.000
_cell.length_c   1.000
_cell.angle_alpha   90.00
_cell.angle_beta   90.00
_cell.angle_gamma   90.00
#
_symmetry.space_group_name_H-M   'P 1'
#
loop_
_entity.id
_entity.type
_entity.pdbx_description
1 polymer ?
#
loop_
_entity_poly.entity_id
_entity_poly.type
_entity_poly.pdbx_seq_one_letter_code
_entity_poly.pdbx_strand_id
1 'polypeptide(L)'
;MSLVSHLTAGATKWSPTSTKVQYTKSFICGLLKEKLNLMIDCASSQGGTSTTGNVVRRCLVRKDDSERDFLYWILTVLPSNCKQVITDIHTYLGAILRVYNSNRRIHTDELSLVCRELYQLILTQFSWANITPTMHKLLAHAASIISDYNDGYGLEQLSEEGLESSNKLLRRFRERLSRKFSFEENLKDVFLRIICQSDPILLLNRKMRKSTSSNSNTLSKQDLIVNSLIIEDD
;
A
#
# COMPACT_ATOMS: atom_id res chain seq x y z
N MET A 1 7.83 0.37 -9.41
CA MET A 1 8.13 -0.41 -10.64
C MET A 1 8.44 0.48 -11.83
N SER A 2 7.51 1.29 -12.35
CA SER A 2 7.77 2.11 -13.57
C SER A 2 9.04 2.96 -13.49
N LEU A 3 9.23 3.71 -12.39
CA LEU A 3 10.44 4.52 -12.19
C LEU A 3 11.72 3.67 -12.22
N VAL A 4 11.73 2.56 -11.48
CA VAL A 4 12.87 1.62 -11.44
C VAL A 4 13.18 1.12 -12.85
N SER A 5 12.17 0.68 -13.61
CA SER A 5 12.36 0.20 -14.98
C SER A 5 12.96 1.25 -15.91
N HIS A 6 12.54 2.52 -15.79
CA HIS A 6 13.12 3.62 -16.56
C HIS A 6 14.57 3.90 -16.17
N LEU A 7 14.89 3.91 -14.86
CA LEU A 7 16.25 4.12 -14.36
C LEU A 7 17.19 3.01 -14.83
N THR A 8 16.77 1.76 -14.71
CA THR A 8 17.54 0.59 -15.15
C THR A 8 17.70 0.55 -16.67
N ALA A 9 16.74 1.08 -17.42
CA ALA A 9 16.83 1.21 -18.88
C ALA A 9 17.71 2.41 -19.31
N GLY A 10 18.12 3.28 -18.39
CA GLY A 10 18.85 4.52 -18.70
C GLY A 10 18.00 5.54 -19.46
N ALA A 11 16.69 5.57 -19.21
CA ALA A 11 15.79 6.52 -19.86
C ALA A 11 15.97 7.94 -19.28
N THR A 12 15.97 8.93 -20.16
CA THR A 12 16.08 10.37 -19.80
C THR A 12 14.74 11.11 -19.91
N LYS A 13 13.68 10.43 -20.37
CA LYS A 13 12.32 10.95 -20.51
C LYS A 13 11.33 9.89 -20.08
N TRP A 14 10.21 10.32 -19.49
CA TRP A 14 9.12 9.42 -19.15
C TRP A 14 8.40 8.97 -20.42
N SER A 15 8.45 7.68 -20.74
CA SER A 15 7.72 7.13 -21.88
C SER A 15 7.31 5.67 -21.62
N PRO A 16 5.99 5.39 -21.51
CA PRO A 16 5.50 4.03 -21.28
C PRO A 16 5.62 3.12 -22.51
N THR A 17 5.85 3.69 -23.71
CA THR A 17 5.91 2.95 -24.98
C THR A 17 7.32 2.52 -25.36
N SER A 18 8.35 2.90 -24.59
CA SER A 18 9.72 2.51 -24.90
C SER A 18 9.90 0.99 -24.76
N THR A 19 10.26 0.33 -25.86
CA THR A 19 10.51 -1.12 -25.90
C THR A 19 11.58 -1.54 -24.89
N LYS A 20 12.62 -0.71 -24.71
CA LYS A 20 13.68 -0.98 -23.74
C LYS A 20 13.13 -1.00 -22.31
N VAL A 21 12.32 0.00 -21.95
CA VAL A 21 11.67 0.08 -20.63
C VAL A 21 10.74 -1.11 -20.40
N GLN A 22 9.96 -1.51 -21.40
CA GLN A 22 9.07 -2.67 -21.31
C GLN A 22 9.83 -3.98 -21.10
N TYR A 23 10.93 -4.18 -21.84
CA TYR A 23 11.80 -5.35 -21.64
C TYR A 23 12.39 -5.38 -20.23
N THR A 24 12.94 -4.25 -19.77
CA THR A 24 13.53 -4.17 -18.43
C THR A 24 12.48 -4.35 -17.32
N LYS A 25 11.27 -3.84 -17.52
CA LYS A 25 10.13 -4.08 -16.63
C LYS A 25 9.81 -5.57 -16.50
N SER A 26 9.69 -6.27 -17.63
CA SER A 26 9.43 -7.72 -17.66
C SER A 26 10.55 -8.51 -16.98
N PHE A 27 11.80 -8.13 -17.20
CA PHE A 27 12.96 -8.73 -16.53
C PHE A 27 12.88 -8.58 -15.00
N ILE A 28 12.63 -7.36 -14.50
CA ILE A 28 12.53 -7.11 -13.05
C ILE A 28 11.34 -7.87 -12.45
N CYS A 29 10.18 -7.87 -13.11
CA CYS A 29 9.02 -8.63 -12.65
C CYS A 29 9.30 -10.14 -12.61
N GLY A 30 10.03 -10.69 -13.59
CA GLY A 30 10.47 -12.09 -13.60
C GLY A 30 11.38 -12.41 -12.42
N LEU A 31 12.37 -11.55 -12.16
CA LEU A 31 13.28 -11.69 -11.02
C LEU A 31 12.55 -11.68 -9.68
N LEU A 32 11.61 -10.75 -9.48
CA LEU A 32 10.84 -10.67 -8.23
C LEU A 32 9.88 -11.85 -8.04
N LYS A 33 9.36 -12.40 -9.15
CA LYS A 33 8.57 -13.63 -9.10
C LYS A 33 9.43 -14.83 -8.70
N GLU A 34 10.62 -14.96 -9.26
CA GLU A 34 11.55 -16.06 -8.94
C GLU A 34 12.04 -15.98 -7.49
N LYS A 35 12.51 -14.81 -7.05
CA LYS A 35 13.19 -14.67 -5.75
C LYS A 35 12.24 -14.49 -4.58
N LEU A 36 11.13 -13.76 -4.76
CA LEU A 36 10.22 -13.40 -3.67
C LEU A 36 8.85 -14.05 -3.79
N ASN A 37 8.59 -14.80 -4.86
CA ASN A 37 7.26 -15.29 -5.19
C ASN A 37 6.21 -14.15 -5.19
N LEU A 38 6.59 -13.02 -5.79
CA LEU A 38 5.76 -11.83 -5.93
C LEU A 38 5.39 -11.63 -7.39
N MET A 39 4.10 -11.72 -7.70
CA MET A 39 3.57 -11.31 -9.00
C MET A 39 3.21 -9.83 -8.95
N ILE A 40 3.88 -9.01 -9.74
CA ILE A 40 3.73 -7.55 -9.75
C ILE A 40 3.46 -7.11 -11.19
N ASP A 41 2.49 -6.20 -11.35
CA ASP A 41 2.22 -5.52 -12.63
C ASP A 41 1.87 -6.48 -13.79
N CYS A 42 1.20 -7.59 -13.47
CA CYS A 42 0.60 -8.50 -14.45
C CYS A 42 -0.88 -8.19 -14.59
N ALA A 43 -1.41 -8.15 -15.82
CA ALA A 43 -2.84 -7.95 -16.04
C ALA A 43 -3.66 -9.10 -15.43
N SER A 44 -4.72 -8.76 -14.71
CA SER A 44 -5.70 -9.73 -14.19
C SER A 44 -6.85 -9.89 -15.19
N SER A 45 -7.37 -11.11 -15.34
CA SER A 45 -8.53 -11.39 -16.19
C SER A 45 -9.82 -10.70 -15.72
N GLN A 46 -9.89 -10.29 -14.45
CA GLN A 46 -11.04 -9.59 -13.85
C GLN A 46 -10.87 -8.05 -13.85
N GLY A 47 -9.91 -7.53 -14.62
CA GLY A 47 -9.52 -6.12 -14.58
C GLY A 47 -8.49 -5.82 -13.49
N GLY A 48 -7.73 -4.74 -13.67
CA GLY A 48 -6.65 -4.34 -12.75
C GLY A 48 -5.34 -5.10 -12.95
N THR A 49 -4.46 -5.01 -11.94
CA THR A 49 -3.13 -5.64 -11.95
C THR A 49 -2.99 -6.62 -10.78
N SER A 50 -2.03 -7.55 -10.88
CA SER A 50 -1.64 -8.47 -9.80
C SER A 50 -1.05 -7.77 -8.57
N THR A 51 -0.82 -6.46 -8.64
CA THR A 51 -0.31 -5.62 -7.54
C THR A 51 -1.41 -5.32 -6.53
N THR A 52 -1.76 -6.32 -5.71
CA THR A 52 -2.77 -6.19 -4.64
C THR A 52 -2.22 -5.49 -3.39
N GLY A 53 -3.10 -5.06 -2.47
CA GLY A 53 -2.69 -4.47 -1.19
C GLY A 53 -1.72 -5.36 -0.40
N ASN A 54 -1.90 -6.68 -0.42
CA ASN A 54 -0.98 -7.63 0.22
C ASN A 54 0.41 -7.65 -0.42
N VAL A 55 0.48 -7.52 -1.75
CA VAL A 55 1.75 -7.41 -2.47
C VAL A 55 2.45 -6.11 -2.08
N VAL A 56 1.72 -4.99 -2.07
CA VAL A 56 2.26 -3.67 -1.69
C VAL A 56 2.80 -3.67 -0.26
N ARG A 57 2.06 -4.22 0.71
CA ARG A 57 2.52 -4.36 2.10
C ARG A 57 3.85 -5.13 2.19
N ARG A 58 3.98 -6.22 1.45
CA ARG A 58 5.23 -6.99 1.38
C ARG A 58 6.38 -6.21 0.75
N CYS A 59 6.09 -5.30 -0.19
CA CYS A 59 7.10 -4.49 -0.86
C CYS A 59 7.57 -3.30 -0.01
N LEU A 60 6.72 -2.76 0.85
CA LEU A 60 7.03 -1.57 1.67
C LEU A 60 7.66 -1.89 3.02
N VAL A 61 7.38 -3.08 3.57
CA VAL A 61 7.96 -3.54 4.84
C VAL A 61 9.41 -3.96 4.63
N ARG A 62 10.31 -3.37 5.41
CA ARG A 62 11.72 -3.80 5.51
C ARG A 62 11.81 -5.13 6.26
N LYS A 63 12.67 -6.02 5.78
CA LYS A 63 12.99 -7.27 6.46
C LYS A 63 14.46 -7.34 6.82
N ASP A 64 14.75 -7.98 7.94
CA ASP A 64 16.12 -8.26 8.38
C ASP A 64 16.81 -9.25 7.43
N ASP A 65 16.04 -10.23 6.92
CA ASP A 65 16.49 -11.15 5.89
C ASP A 65 16.48 -10.48 4.52
N SER A 66 17.69 -10.16 4.03
CA SER A 66 17.92 -9.48 2.75
C SER A 66 17.37 -10.27 1.55
N GLU A 67 17.39 -11.60 1.57
CA GLU A 67 16.89 -12.40 0.44
C GLU A 67 15.37 -12.33 0.32
N ARG A 68 14.68 -12.04 1.42
CA ARG A 68 13.22 -11.91 1.48
C ARG A 68 12.74 -10.46 1.36
N ASP A 69 13.67 -9.51 1.32
CA ASP A 69 13.40 -8.08 1.24
C ASP A 69 13.23 -7.62 -0.20
N PHE A 70 12.17 -6.87 -0.45
CA PHE A 70 11.87 -6.35 -1.79
C PHE A 70 12.91 -5.32 -2.23
N LEU A 71 13.29 -4.41 -1.34
CA LEU A 71 14.19 -3.31 -1.69
C LEU A 71 15.59 -3.84 -2.06
N TYR A 72 16.09 -4.85 -1.35
CA TYR A 72 17.36 -5.53 -1.69
C TYR A 72 17.43 -5.91 -3.18
N TRP A 73 16.43 -6.65 -3.68
CA TRP A 73 16.40 -7.09 -5.08
C TRP A 73 16.21 -5.94 -6.08
N ILE A 74 15.58 -4.84 -5.68
CA ILE A 74 15.50 -3.65 -6.54
C ILE A 74 16.87 -2.96 -6.64
N LEU A 75 17.62 -2.89 -5.54
CA LEU A 75 18.94 -2.27 -5.49
C LEU A 75 20.02 -3.05 -6.26
N THR A 76 19.84 -4.36 -6.48
CA THR A 76 20.79 -5.15 -7.30
C THR A 76 20.72 -4.80 -8.78
N VAL A 77 19.53 -4.42 -9.28
CA VAL A 77 19.33 -4.07 -10.70
C VAL A 77 19.58 -2.58 -10.98
N LEU A 78 19.45 -1.71 -9.96
CA LEU A 78 19.59 -0.27 -10.12
C LEU A 78 21.03 0.20 -10.39
N PRO A 79 21.21 1.24 -11.21
CA PRO A 79 22.48 1.96 -11.32
C PRO A 79 22.96 2.53 -9.97
N SER A 80 24.26 2.45 -9.70
CA SER A 80 24.88 2.80 -8.40
C SER A 80 24.56 4.23 -7.93
N ASN A 81 24.47 5.19 -8.86
CA ASN A 81 24.17 6.60 -8.58
C ASN A 81 22.75 6.83 -8.03
N CYS A 82 21.80 5.91 -8.29
CA CYS A 82 20.41 6.07 -7.89
C CYS A 82 20.04 5.26 -6.63
N LYS A 83 20.92 4.35 -6.18
CA LYS A 83 20.59 3.39 -5.10
C LYS A 83 20.23 4.07 -3.78
N GLN A 84 21.00 5.08 -3.38
CA GLN A 84 20.75 5.80 -2.13
C GLN A 84 19.42 6.55 -2.19
N VAL A 85 19.21 7.32 -3.25
CA VAL A 85 17.97 8.11 -3.46
C VAL A 85 16.73 7.20 -3.45
N ILE A 86 16.77 6.05 -4.14
CA ILE A 86 15.64 5.11 -4.15
C ILE A 86 15.42 4.48 -2.77
N THR A 87 16.48 4.21 -2.01
CA THR A 87 16.38 3.71 -0.63
C THR A 87 15.69 4.71 0.27
N ASP A 88 16.05 5.99 0.16
CA ASP A 88 15.44 7.06 0.94
C ASP A 88 13.97 7.24 0.55
N ILE A 89 13.64 7.29 -0.75
CA ILE A 89 12.25 7.36 -1.22
C ILE A 89 11.43 6.19 -0.69
N HIS A 90 11.94 4.96 -0.76
CA HIS A 90 11.24 3.77 -0.25
C HIS A 90 11.00 3.86 1.26
N THR A 91 12.01 4.31 2.01
CA THR A 91 11.93 4.44 3.47
C THR A 91 10.89 5.47 3.87
N TYR A 92 10.96 6.69 3.32
CA TYR A 92 10.00 7.75 3.63
C TYR A 92 8.58 7.40 3.18
N LEU A 93 8.42 6.87 1.96
CA LEU A 93 7.10 6.49 1.46
C LEU A 93 6.48 5.36 2.30
N GLY A 94 7.28 4.38 2.73
CA GLY A 94 6.84 3.33 3.63
C GLY A 94 6.36 3.86 4.98
N ALA A 95 7.10 4.81 5.57
CA ALA A 95 6.71 5.45 6.83
C ALA A 95 5.44 6.30 6.69
N ILE A 96 5.38 7.17 5.67
CA ILE A 96 4.21 8.03 5.39
C ILE A 96 2.95 7.17 5.20
N LEU A 97 3.02 6.11 4.40
CA LEU A 97 1.86 5.25 4.16
C LEU A 97 1.43 4.47 5.41
N ARG A 98 2.34 4.14 6.33
CA ARG A 98 1.99 3.52 7.62
C ARG A 98 1.28 4.51 8.54
N VAL A 99 1.77 5.74 8.61
CA VAL A 99 1.13 6.82 9.40
C VAL A 99 -0.24 7.17 8.81
N TYR A 100 -0.32 7.34 7.48
CA TYR A 100 -1.55 7.65 6.77
C TYR A 100 -2.64 6.58 6.96
N ASN A 101 -2.25 5.30 6.96
CA ASN A 101 -3.16 4.17 7.18
C ASN A 101 -3.11 3.67 8.64
N SER A 102 -2.99 4.57 9.60
CA SER A 102 -3.10 4.24 11.02
C SER A 102 -4.39 4.78 11.62
N ASN A 103 -4.79 4.23 12.75
CA ASN A 103 -5.85 4.76 13.60
C ASN A 103 -5.28 5.47 14.85
N ARG A 104 -4.27 6.32 14.66
CA ARG A 104 -3.60 7.07 15.74
C ARG A 104 -3.59 8.57 15.43
N ARG A 105 -3.39 9.39 16.47
CA ARG A 105 -3.14 10.83 16.31
C ARG A 105 -1.76 11.09 15.71
N ILE A 106 -1.68 12.11 14.86
CA ILE A 106 -0.50 12.40 14.04
C ILE A 106 -0.08 13.86 14.24
N HIS A 107 1.23 14.09 14.35
CA HIS A 107 1.82 15.43 14.24
C HIS A 107 1.74 15.91 12.77
N THR A 108 0.66 16.60 12.42
CA THR A 108 0.36 16.99 11.03
C THR A 108 1.38 17.94 10.43
N ASP A 109 1.96 18.83 11.24
CA ASP A 109 3.00 19.77 10.79
C ASP A 109 4.30 19.04 10.41
N GLU A 110 4.70 18.05 11.22
CA GLU A 110 5.87 17.21 10.94
C GLU A 110 5.62 16.32 9.72
N LEU A 111 4.42 15.74 9.59
CA LEU A 111 4.03 14.99 8.42
C LEU A 111 4.11 15.84 7.15
N SER A 112 3.64 17.10 7.21
CA SER A 112 3.72 18.05 6.11
C SER A 112 5.17 18.32 5.68
N LEU A 113 6.07 18.48 6.66
CA LEU A 113 7.49 18.68 6.39
C LEU A 113 8.11 17.46 5.68
N VAL A 114 7.92 16.26 6.23
CA VAL A 114 8.45 15.00 5.67
C VAL A 114 7.91 14.76 4.25
N CYS A 115 6.61 15.00 4.03
CA CYS A 115 6.00 14.87 2.71
C CYS A 115 6.59 15.87 1.70
N ARG A 116 6.80 17.12 2.11
CA ARG A 116 7.41 18.16 1.27
C ARG A 116 8.85 17.85 0.92
N GLU A 117 9.65 17.37 1.88
CA GLU A 117 11.03 16.95 1.65
C GLU A 117 11.11 15.81 0.64
N LEU A 118 10.25 14.79 0.79
CA LEU A 118 10.18 13.69 -0.16
C LEU A 118 9.74 14.16 -1.55
N TYR A 119 8.76 15.07 -1.61
CA TYR A 119 8.29 15.64 -2.88
C TYR A 119 9.41 16.40 -3.61
N GLN A 120 10.16 17.23 -2.88
CA GLN A 120 11.31 17.96 -3.42
C GLN A 120 12.44 17.01 -3.84
N LEU A 121 12.72 15.95 -3.08
CA LEU A 121 13.71 14.94 -3.44
C LEU A 121 13.35 14.28 -4.79
N ILE A 122 12.08 13.91 -4.98
CA ILE A 122 11.61 13.30 -6.23
C ILE A 122 11.74 14.28 -7.40
N LEU A 123 11.31 15.53 -7.24
CA LEU A 123 11.37 16.54 -8.31
C LEU A 123 12.80 16.91 -8.71
N THR A 124 13.71 17.00 -7.73
CA THR A 124 15.11 17.37 -8.00
C THR A 124 15.89 16.23 -8.67
N GLN A 125 15.68 14.98 -8.23
CA GLN A 125 16.41 13.83 -8.75
C GLN A 125 15.79 13.25 -10.03
N PHE A 126 14.47 13.36 -10.18
CA PHE A 126 13.72 12.74 -11.27
C PHE A 126 12.73 13.73 -11.91
N SER A 127 13.20 14.94 -12.25
CA SER A 127 12.39 15.98 -12.90
C SER A 127 11.73 15.55 -14.21
N TRP A 128 12.32 14.57 -14.89
CA TRP A 128 11.79 13.98 -16.12
C TRP A 128 10.69 12.93 -15.87
N ALA A 129 10.51 12.46 -14.64
CA ALA A 129 9.56 11.41 -14.28
C ALA A 129 8.20 12.01 -13.92
N ASN A 130 7.13 11.35 -14.36
CA ASN A 130 5.79 11.82 -14.07
C ASN A 130 5.35 11.41 -12.66
N ILE A 131 4.87 12.38 -11.88
CA ILE A 131 4.26 12.14 -10.56
C ILE A 131 2.79 11.81 -10.77
N THR A 132 2.35 10.66 -10.29
CA THR A 132 0.94 10.26 -10.43
C THR A 132 0.03 11.14 -9.56
N PRO A 133 -1.24 11.37 -9.96
CA PRO A 133 -2.19 12.11 -9.15
C PRO A 133 -2.33 11.58 -7.72
N THR A 134 -2.27 10.26 -7.53
CA THR A 134 -2.31 9.63 -6.20
C THR A 134 -1.10 9.99 -5.34
N MET A 135 0.11 9.97 -5.92
CA MET A 135 1.33 10.36 -5.21
C MET A 135 1.31 11.85 -4.87
N HIS A 136 0.85 12.70 -5.80
CA HIS A 136 0.70 14.12 -5.55
C HIS A 136 -0.32 14.38 -4.43
N LYS A 137 -1.51 13.76 -4.47
CA LYS A 137 -2.50 13.88 -3.40
C LYS A 137 -1.95 13.45 -2.04
N LEU A 138 -1.20 12.34 -1.99
CA LEU A 138 -0.55 11.89 -0.77
C LEU A 138 0.46 12.93 -0.25
N LEU A 139 1.42 13.34 -1.08
CA LEU A 139 2.52 14.19 -0.61
C LEU A 139 2.13 15.67 -0.43
N ALA A 140 1.16 16.17 -1.18
CA ALA A 140 0.74 17.57 -1.11
C ALA A 140 -0.46 17.81 -0.19
N HIS A 141 -1.33 16.82 0.00
CA HIS A 141 -2.60 17.02 0.70
C HIS A 141 -2.83 16.09 1.90
N ALA A 142 -2.02 15.05 2.13
CA ALA A 142 -2.27 14.14 3.25
C ALA A 142 -2.33 14.87 4.61
N ALA A 143 -1.39 15.78 4.87
CA ALA A 143 -1.35 16.52 6.13
C ALA A 143 -2.60 17.40 6.33
N SER A 144 -3.04 18.13 5.29
CA SER A 144 -4.26 18.94 5.32
C SER A 144 -5.52 18.08 5.46
N ILE A 145 -5.59 16.93 4.77
CA ILE A 145 -6.73 16.01 4.90
C ILE A 145 -6.84 15.48 6.33
N ILE A 146 -5.72 15.09 6.93
CA ILE A 146 -5.69 14.56 8.29
C ILE A 146 -6.02 15.64 9.32
N SER A 147 -5.46 16.84 9.19
CA SER A 147 -5.70 17.95 10.12
C SER A 147 -7.12 18.52 9.98
N ASP A 148 -7.52 18.90 8.77
CA ASP A 148 -8.75 19.67 8.55
C ASP A 148 -10.02 18.80 8.50
N TYR A 149 -9.89 17.52 8.15
CA TYR A 149 -11.06 16.65 7.89
C TYR A 149 -11.13 15.37 8.72
N ASN A 150 -10.09 15.05 9.51
CA ASN A 150 -10.09 13.84 10.35
C ASN A 150 -9.52 14.06 11.75
N ASP A 151 -9.62 15.30 12.28
CA ASP A 151 -9.25 15.68 13.64
C ASP A 151 -7.83 15.25 14.06
N GLY A 152 -6.89 15.21 13.11
CA GLY A 152 -5.51 14.80 13.34
C GLY A 152 -5.29 13.28 13.44
N TYR A 153 -6.30 12.46 13.21
CA TYR A 153 -6.17 11.00 13.16
C TYR A 153 -5.79 10.51 11.76
N GLY A 154 -5.04 9.42 11.69
CA GLY A 154 -4.83 8.71 10.43
C GLY A 154 -6.14 8.18 9.83
N LEU A 155 -6.11 7.86 8.53
CA LEU A 155 -7.33 7.61 7.73
C LEU A 155 -7.74 6.14 7.67
N GLU A 156 -7.19 5.27 8.52
CA GLU A 156 -7.49 3.83 8.50
C GLU A 156 -8.99 3.56 8.62
N GLN A 157 -9.69 4.28 9.51
CA GLN A 157 -11.14 4.12 9.71
C GLN A 157 -11.99 4.59 8.52
N LEU A 158 -11.44 5.46 7.68
CA LEU A 158 -12.11 6.00 6.49
C LEU A 158 -11.74 5.22 5.21
N SER A 159 -11.03 4.10 5.36
CA SER A 159 -10.57 3.28 4.23
C SER A 159 -11.69 2.49 3.55
N GLU A 160 -11.60 2.36 2.23
CA GLU A 160 -12.50 1.52 1.42
C GLU A 160 -12.25 0.00 1.63
N GLU A 161 -11.13 -0.39 2.24
CA GLU A 161 -10.76 -1.81 2.42
C GLU A 161 -11.86 -2.63 3.12
N GLY A 162 -12.60 -2.01 4.05
CA GLY A 162 -13.74 -2.63 4.71
C GLY A 162 -14.82 -3.05 3.73
N LEU A 163 -15.23 -2.13 2.84
CA LEU A 163 -16.26 -2.38 1.82
C LEU A 163 -15.79 -3.40 0.78
N GLU A 164 -14.54 -3.33 0.33
CA GLU A 164 -13.97 -4.32 -0.59
C GLU A 164 -13.97 -5.72 0.02
N SER A 165 -13.66 -5.83 1.32
CA SER A 165 -13.70 -7.11 2.04
C SER A 165 -15.12 -7.69 2.10
N SER A 166 -16.14 -6.83 2.23
CA SER A 166 -17.56 -7.22 2.24
C SER A 166 -18.01 -7.81 0.90
N ASN A 167 -17.41 -7.40 -0.23
CA ASN A 167 -17.72 -7.99 -1.55
C ASN A 167 -17.44 -9.49 -1.61
N LYS A 168 -16.44 -9.98 -0.87
CA LYS A 168 -16.15 -11.42 -0.77
C LYS A 168 -17.25 -12.16 0.01
N LEU A 169 -17.80 -11.55 1.05
CA LEU A 169 -18.93 -12.10 1.81
C LEU A 169 -20.20 -12.11 0.96
N LEU A 170 -20.48 -11.02 0.26
CA LEU A 170 -21.60 -10.90 -0.68
C LEU A 170 -21.65 -12.06 -1.68
N ARG A 171 -20.54 -12.31 -2.39
CA ARG A 171 -20.43 -13.42 -3.35
C ARG A 171 -20.67 -14.77 -2.68
N ARG A 172 -20.09 -14.99 -1.50
CA ARG A 172 -20.26 -16.24 -0.73
C ARG A 172 -21.70 -16.45 -0.26
N PHE A 173 -22.36 -15.40 0.24
CA PHE A 173 -23.74 -15.46 0.71
C PHE A 173 -24.69 -15.77 -0.44
N ARG A 174 -24.46 -15.13 -1.58
CA ARG A 174 -25.22 -15.36 -2.82
C ARG A 174 -25.06 -16.79 -3.35
N GLU A 175 -23.83 -17.31 -3.35
CA GLU A 175 -23.55 -18.65 -3.90
C GLU A 175 -24.02 -19.79 -3.00
N ARG A 176 -23.89 -19.64 -1.68
CA ARG A 176 -23.99 -20.79 -0.74
C ARG A 176 -25.04 -20.65 0.36
N LEU A 177 -25.43 -19.44 0.74
CA LEU A 177 -26.24 -19.20 1.94
C LEU A 177 -27.59 -18.54 1.64
N SER A 178 -27.99 -18.44 0.38
CA SER A 178 -29.27 -17.83 -0.01
C SER A 178 -30.10 -18.81 -0.84
N ARG A 179 -31.41 -18.65 -0.76
CA ARG A 179 -32.39 -19.41 -1.56
C ARG A 179 -32.16 -19.16 -3.04
N LYS A 180 -32.22 -20.20 -3.87
CA LYS A 180 -31.90 -20.13 -5.33
C LYS A 180 -33.10 -20.25 -6.26
N PHE A 181 -34.30 -20.40 -5.71
CA PHE A 181 -35.52 -20.58 -6.51
C PHE A 181 -36.11 -19.26 -7.04
N SER A 182 -35.75 -18.12 -6.43
CA SER A 182 -36.14 -16.78 -6.87
C SER A 182 -34.99 -15.81 -6.66
N PHE A 183 -34.80 -14.90 -7.62
CA PHE A 183 -33.79 -13.85 -7.53
C PHE A 183 -34.07 -12.88 -6.39
N GLU A 184 -35.34 -12.50 -6.19
CA GLU A 184 -35.75 -11.57 -5.14
C GLU A 184 -35.46 -12.16 -3.76
N GLU A 185 -35.86 -13.42 -3.52
CA GLU A 185 -35.61 -14.11 -2.26
C GLU A 185 -34.11 -14.35 -2.03
N ASN A 186 -33.35 -14.59 -3.10
CA ASN A 186 -31.89 -14.68 -3.03
C ASN A 186 -31.26 -13.38 -2.52
N LEU A 187 -31.65 -12.25 -3.08
CA LEU A 187 -31.15 -10.93 -2.68
C LEU A 187 -31.60 -10.55 -1.27
N LYS A 188 -32.86 -10.83 -0.90
CA LYS A 188 -33.36 -10.62 0.47
C LYS A 188 -32.52 -11.39 1.48
N ASP A 189 -32.23 -12.66 1.22
CA ASP A 189 -31.38 -13.48 2.11
C ASP A 189 -29.97 -12.91 2.24
N VAL A 190 -29.37 -12.49 1.13
CA VAL A 190 -28.02 -11.88 1.13
C VAL A 190 -28.03 -10.60 1.96
N PHE A 191 -29.03 -9.72 1.76
CA PHE A 191 -29.16 -8.46 2.47
C PHE A 191 -29.33 -8.67 3.99
N LEU A 192 -30.26 -9.54 4.39
CA LEU A 192 -30.49 -9.87 5.80
C LEU A 192 -29.23 -10.43 6.48
N ARG A 193 -28.47 -11.28 5.77
CA ARG A 193 -27.21 -11.82 6.33
C ARG A 193 -26.14 -10.76 6.51
N ILE A 194 -26.06 -9.76 5.63
CA ILE A 194 -25.11 -8.65 5.80
C ILE A 194 -25.50 -7.84 7.04
N ILE A 195 -26.79 -7.54 7.23
CA ILE A 195 -27.27 -6.84 8.42
C ILE A 195 -26.87 -7.59 9.69
N CYS A 196 -27.13 -8.90 9.77
CA CYS A 196 -26.72 -9.70 10.92
C CYS A 196 -25.20 -9.73 11.11
N GLN A 197 -24.42 -9.70 10.03
CA GLN A 197 -22.96 -9.71 10.09
C GLN A 197 -22.39 -8.37 10.59
N SER A 198 -23.08 -7.26 10.35
CA SER A 198 -22.70 -5.90 10.79
C SER A 198 -23.36 -5.47 12.10
N ASP A 199 -24.20 -6.30 12.72
CA ASP A 199 -24.89 -5.97 13.97
C ASP A 199 -23.86 -5.76 15.11
N PRO A 200 -23.79 -4.54 15.70
CA PRO A 200 -22.85 -4.23 16.78
C PRO A 200 -22.97 -5.17 18.00
N ILE A 201 -24.19 -5.57 18.35
CA ILE A 201 -24.46 -6.42 19.53
C ILE A 201 -23.87 -7.82 19.30
N LEU A 202 -24.02 -8.35 18.09
CA LEU A 202 -23.45 -9.64 17.73
C LEU A 202 -21.92 -9.57 17.59
N LEU A 203 -21.39 -8.47 17.08
CA LEU A 203 -19.94 -8.26 16.94
C LEU A 203 -19.24 -8.21 18.30
N LEU A 204 -19.80 -7.50 19.28
CA LEU A 204 -19.26 -7.41 20.65
C LEU A 204 -19.19 -8.78 21.32
N ASN A 205 -20.15 -9.65 21.05
CA ASN A 205 -20.22 -10.99 21.63
C ASN A 205 -19.44 -12.06 20.84
N ARG A 206 -18.86 -11.70 19.68
CA ARG A 206 -18.15 -12.65 18.83
C ARG A 206 -16.75 -12.94 19.37
N LYS A 207 -16.45 -14.22 19.62
CA LYS A 207 -15.08 -14.66 19.97
C LYS A 207 -14.12 -14.36 18.81
N MET A 208 -13.29 -13.34 18.97
CA MET A 208 -12.21 -13.01 18.05
C MET A 208 -11.07 -14.02 18.21
N ARG A 209 -10.58 -14.58 17.09
CA ARG A 209 -9.32 -15.32 17.10
C ARG A 209 -8.19 -14.32 17.32
N LYS A 210 -7.47 -14.46 18.44
CA LYS A 210 -6.27 -13.65 18.69
C LYS A 210 -5.22 -14.00 17.63
N SER A 211 -4.70 -12.97 16.97
CA SER A 211 -3.51 -13.09 16.14
C SER A 211 -2.30 -13.31 17.05
N THR A 212 -1.46 -14.30 16.76
CA THR A 212 -0.15 -14.44 17.40
C THR A 212 0.78 -13.38 16.82
N SER A 213 1.04 -12.30 17.55
CA SER A 213 2.06 -11.32 17.19
C SER A 213 3.44 -11.90 17.48
N SER A 214 4.25 -12.11 16.45
CA SER A 214 5.69 -12.34 16.60
C SER A 214 6.37 -10.98 16.80
N ASN A 215 6.83 -10.71 18.02
CA ASN A 215 7.63 -9.52 18.31
C ASN A 215 9.03 -9.67 17.69
N SER A 216 9.36 -8.83 16.72
CA SER A 216 10.76 -8.59 16.30
C SER A 216 11.29 -7.37 17.06
N ASN A 217 12.40 -7.53 17.77
CA ASN A 217 12.96 -6.51 18.67
C ASN A 217 13.76 -5.40 17.95
N THR A 218 13.91 -5.43 16.63
CA THR A 218 14.69 -4.46 15.86
C THR A 218 13.78 -3.38 15.28
N LEU A 219 13.92 -2.13 15.75
CA LEU A 219 13.27 -0.98 15.11
C LEU A 219 13.98 -0.64 13.80
N SER A 220 13.24 -0.69 12.69
CA SER A 220 13.74 -0.23 11.41
C SER A 220 13.76 1.30 11.34
N LYS A 221 14.53 1.88 10.40
CA LYS A 221 14.51 3.33 10.13
C LYS A 221 13.10 3.83 9.81
N GLN A 222 12.25 3.00 9.18
CA GLN A 222 10.84 3.33 8.97
C GLN A 222 10.10 3.46 10.29
N ASP A 223 10.33 2.56 11.26
CA ASP A 223 9.67 2.61 12.57
C ASP A 223 10.06 3.87 13.35
N LEU A 224 11.31 4.31 13.26
CA LEU A 224 11.76 5.55 13.89
C LEU A 224 11.01 6.78 13.34
N ILE A 225 10.86 6.88 12.02
CA ILE A 225 10.09 7.96 11.37
C ILE A 225 8.60 7.87 11.72
N VAL A 226 8.06 6.66 11.75
CA VAL A 226 6.65 6.46 12.13
C VAL A 226 6.41 6.91 13.56
N ASN A 227 7.29 6.54 14.49
CA ASN A 227 7.16 6.90 15.90
C ASN A 227 7.35 8.40 16.14
N SER A 228 8.21 9.09 15.38
CA SER A 228 8.31 10.55 15.52
C SER A 228 7.04 11.28 15.08
N LEU A 229 6.30 10.72 14.12
CA LEU A 229 5.10 11.35 13.56
C LEU A 229 3.81 11.05 14.34
N ILE A 230 3.82 10.07 15.25
CA ILE A 230 2.64 9.66 16.01
C ILE A 230 2.68 10.36 17.37
N ILE A 231 1.54 10.93 17.76
CA ILE A 231 1.32 11.42 19.11
C ILE A 231 1.06 10.20 19.99
N GLU A 232 1.92 9.95 20.97
CA GLU A 232 1.62 8.95 22.01
C GLU A 232 0.49 9.50 22.88
N ASP A 233 -0.65 8.81 22.87
CA ASP A 233 -1.75 9.11 23.79
C ASP A 233 -1.34 8.52 25.17
N ASP A 234 -1.20 9.37 26.20
CA ASP A 234 -1.08 8.97 27.62
C ASP A 234 -2.32 8.21 28.12
#